data_AF-A0A2D6WSK4-F1
#
_entry.id   AF-A0A2D6WSK4-F1
#
_cell.length_a   1.000
_cell.length_b   1.000
_cell.length_c   1.000
_cell.angle_alpha   90.00
_cell.angle_beta   90.00
_cell.angle_gamma   90.00
#
_symmetry.space_group_name_H-M   'P 1'
#
loop_
_entity.id
_entity.type
_entity.pdbx_description
1 polymer ?
#
loop_
_entity_poly.entity_id
_entity_poly.type
_entity_poly.pdbx_seq_one_letter_code
_entity_poly.pdbx_strand_id
1 'polypeptide(L)'
;MHPQEAEPPLTTMEAAGKKRAVFIAFLFLLLPWVMVQGWIVLGAPNPEHTTMPSCPEQTMNCASLSANETVRMDAGLATVIEANISEVWDAWMAWSDDNDLRGSHEDVEEGGEHFSHRVAITPFWRFPDDVVVLFVPQGDDTAIALYSASRLGQSDLGVNPDRLESLHAALVAVQATS
;
A
#
# COMPACT_ATOMS: atom_id res chain seq x y z
N MET A 1 -17.70 -29.48 -60.40
CA MET A 1 -17.34 -28.07 -60.14
C MET A 1 -16.71 -28.03 -58.76
N HIS A 2 -15.39 -28.06 -58.69
CA HIS A 2 -14.66 -27.91 -57.42
C HIS A 2 -13.98 -26.54 -57.49
N PRO A 3 -14.24 -25.61 -56.55
CA PRO A 3 -13.61 -24.32 -56.56
C PRO A 3 -12.13 -24.49 -56.23
N GLN A 4 -11.27 -23.87 -57.04
CA GLN A 4 -9.84 -23.78 -56.82
C GLN A 4 -9.62 -22.66 -55.79
N GLU A 5 -9.30 -23.00 -54.55
CA GLU A 5 -8.88 -22.00 -53.55
C GLU A 5 -7.55 -21.39 -54.01
N ALA A 6 -7.52 -20.07 -54.19
CA ALA A 6 -6.32 -19.35 -54.57
C ALA A 6 -5.33 -19.34 -53.40
N GLU A 7 -4.12 -19.85 -53.62
CA GLU A 7 -3.03 -19.74 -52.65
C GLU A 7 -2.72 -18.28 -52.34
N PRO A 8 -2.62 -17.90 -51.06
CA PRO A 8 -2.36 -16.52 -50.68
C PRO A 8 -0.94 -16.09 -51.09
N PRO A 9 -0.74 -14.83 -51.53
CA PRO A 9 0.55 -14.37 -52.03
C PRO A 9 1.61 -14.36 -50.92
N LEU A 10 2.84 -14.78 -51.24
CA LEU A 10 3.98 -14.97 -50.33
C LEU A 10 4.18 -13.81 -49.31
N THR A 11 3.94 -12.57 -49.73
CA THR A 11 4.05 -11.36 -48.89
C THR A 11 3.05 -11.32 -47.72
N THR A 12 1.87 -11.93 -47.86
CA THR A 12 0.87 -12.05 -46.79
C THR A 12 1.27 -13.09 -45.75
N MET A 13 1.93 -14.17 -46.16
CA MET A 13 2.46 -15.21 -45.28
C MET A 13 3.65 -14.70 -44.44
N GLU A 14 4.56 -13.94 -45.03
CA GLU A 14 5.69 -13.32 -44.31
C GLU A 14 5.24 -12.27 -43.28
N ALA A 15 4.27 -11.43 -43.65
CA ALA A 15 3.69 -10.44 -42.73
C ALA A 15 2.96 -11.11 -41.56
N ALA A 16 2.25 -12.21 -41.80
CA ALA A 16 1.61 -13.00 -40.74
C ALA A 16 2.65 -13.67 -39.82
N GLY A 17 3.75 -14.21 -40.37
CA GLY A 17 4.85 -14.76 -39.59
C GLY A 17 5.55 -13.72 -38.70
N LYS A 18 5.80 -12.52 -39.24
CA LYS A 18 6.38 -11.40 -38.48
C LYS A 18 5.45 -10.90 -37.37
N LYS A 19 4.14 -10.80 -37.63
CA LYS A 19 3.12 -10.47 -36.61
C LYS A 19 3.07 -11.52 -35.50
N ARG A 20 3.11 -12.81 -35.84
CA ARG A 20 3.16 -13.91 -34.87
C ARG A 20 4.44 -13.88 -34.02
N ALA A 21 5.60 -13.63 -34.63
CA ALA A 21 6.86 -13.52 -33.91
C ALA A 21 6.88 -12.35 -32.93
N VAL A 22 6.38 -11.17 -33.35
CA VAL A 22 6.25 -9.99 -32.47
C VAL A 22 5.29 -10.27 -31.31
N PHE A 23 4.16 -10.93 -31.58
CA PHE A 23 3.20 -11.31 -30.53
C PHE A 23 3.80 -12.29 -29.52
N ILE A 24 4.52 -13.33 -29.99
CA ILE A 24 5.19 -14.30 -29.13
C ILE A 24 6.27 -13.62 -28.28
N ALA A 25 7.08 -12.72 -28.87
CA ALA A 25 8.08 -11.96 -28.12
C ALA A 25 7.44 -11.10 -27.02
N PHE A 26 6.31 -10.46 -27.29
CA PHE A 26 5.57 -9.69 -26.29
C PHE A 26 5.02 -10.57 -25.17
N LEU A 27 4.49 -11.75 -25.49
CA LEU A 27 4.03 -12.73 -24.50
C LEU A 27 5.16 -13.15 -23.56
N PHE A 28 6.35 -13.44 -24.11
CA PHE A 28 7.52 -13.82 -23.30
C PHE A 28 8.00 -12.70 -22.38
N LEU A 29 7.83 -11.43 -22.75
CA LEU A 29 8.16 -10.29 -21.90
C LEU A 29 7.14 -10.08 -20.78
N LEU A 30 5.85 -10.36 -21.03
CA LEU A 30 4.80 -10.19 -20.02
C LEU A 30 4.66 -11.36 -19.05
N LEU A 31 4.94 -12.59 -19.51
CA LEU A 31 4.71 -13.80 -18.73
C LEU A 31 5.40 -13.76 -17.34
N PRO A 32 6.67 -13.34 -17.19
CA PRO A 32 7.32 -13.27 -15.88
C PRO A 32 6.61 -12.29 -14.93
N TRP A 33 6.18 -11.13 -15.43
CA TRP A 33 5.45 -10.16 -14.62
C TRP A 33 4.11 -10.75 -14.14
N VAL A 34 3.34 -11.38 -15.03
CA VAL A 34 2.07 -12.04 -14.67
C VAL A 34 2.26 -13.16 -13.66
N MET A 35 3.33 -13.96 -13.81
CA MET A 35 3.66 -15.01 -12.83
C MET A 35 3.98 -14.42 -11.45
N VAL A 36 4.75 -13.33 -11.39
CA VAL A 36 5.02 -12.62 -10.14
C VAL A 36 3.73 -12.06 -9.53
N GLN A 37 2.85 -11.46 -10.34
CA GLN A 37 1.55 -10.99 -9.84
C GLN A 37 0.71 -12.14 -9.24
N GLY A 38 0.67 -13.30 -9.91
CA GLY A 38 0.00 -14.49 -9.39
C GLY A 38 0.58 -14.97 -8.07
N TRP A 39 1.91 -14.98 -7.94
CA TRP A 39 2.59 -15.32 -6.69
C TRP A 39 2.24 -14.35 -5.56
N ILE A 40 2.24 -13.04 -5.82
CA ILE A 40 1.92 -12.01 -4.81
C ILE A 40 0.50 -12.19 -4.30
N VAL A 41 -0.48 -12.36 -5.20
CA VAL A 41 -1.90 -12.52 -4.82
C VAL A 41 -2.12 -13.76 -3.95
N LEU A 42 -1.43 -14.86 -4.25
CA LEU A 42 -1.53 -16.10 -3.47
C LEU A 42 -0.73 -16.04 -2.16
N GLY A 43 0.41 -15.35 -2.17
CA GLY A 43 1.33 -15.29 -1.03
C GLY A 43 1.02 -14.21 0.00
N ALA A 44 0.18 -13.22 -0.34
CA ALA A 44 -0.13 -12.07 0.51
C ALA A 44 -1.59 -12.02 0.97
N PRO A 45 -2.07 -13.02 1.75
CA PRO A 45 -3.43 -13.00 2.29
C PRO A 45 -3.66 -11.73 3.12
N ASN A 46 -4.90 -11.26 3.20
CA ASN A 46 -5.27 -10.11 4.03
C ASN A 46 -5.34 -10.53 5.50
N PRO A 47 -4.42 -10.10 6.37
CA PRO A 47 -4.61 -10.29 7.81
C PRO A 47 -5.76 -9.41 8.27
N GLU A 48 -6.50 -9.88 9.27
CA GLU A 48 -7.42 -9.03 10.02
C GLU A 48 -6.65 -8.40 11.17
N HIS A 49 -6.40 -7.09 11.10
CA HIS A 49 -5.86 -6.33 12.22
C HIS A 49 -7.01 -5.66 12.96
N THR A 50 -7.15 -5.98 14.24
CA THR A 50 -8.12 -5.36 15.17
C THR A 50 -7.44 -4.60 16.30
N THR A 51 -6.11 -4.61 16.34
CA THR A 51 -5.27 -3.92 17.32
C THR A 51 -3.98 -3.47 16.65
N MET A 52 -3.25 -2.55 17.27
CA MET A 52 -2.00 -2.03 16.72
C MET A 52 -0.92 -3.12 16.65
N PRO A 53 -0.41 -3.47 15.44
CA PRO A 53 0.64 -4.47 15.29
C PRO A 53 2.01 -3.95 15.75
N SER A 54 2.94 -4.88 15.97
CA SER A 54 4.36 -4.57 16.22
C SER A 54 5.22 -5.00 15.03
N CYS A 55 6.31 -4.28 14.78
CA CYS A 55 7.26 -4.68 13.75
C CYS A 55 8.10 -5.88 14.23
N PRO A 56 8.25 -6.94 13.42
CA PRO A 56 9.17 -8.03 13.74
C PRO A 56 10.62 -7.56 13.89
N GLU A 57 11.43 -8.23 14.71
CA GLU A 57 12.85 -7.93 14.83
C GLU A 57 13.59 -8.10 13.49
N GLN A 58 14.59 -7.25 13.23
CA GLN A 58 15.47 -7.31 12.06
C GLN A 58 14.75 -7.25 10.70
N THR A 59 13.57 -6.62 10.64
CA THR A 59 12.85 -6.39 9.39
C THR A 59 13.30 -5.11 8.67
N MET A 60 13.35 -5.18 7.33
CA MET A 60 13.51 -4.01 6.45
C MET A 60 12.26 -3.74 5.62
N ASN A 61 11.12 -4.34 5.97
CA ASN A 61 9.83 -4.18 5.30
C ASN A 61 8.71 -3.66 6.22
N CYS A 62 9.04 -3.23 7.44
CA CYS A 62 8.10 -2.65 8.40
C CYS A 62 8.64 -1.31 8.89
N ALA A 63 7.75 -0.38 9.16
CA ALA A 63 8.01 0.87 9.85
C ALA A 63 6.88 1.15 10.86
N SER A 64 7.22 1.76 11.98
CA SER A 64 6.24 2.14 13.00
C SER A 64 6.65 3.40 13.74
N LEU A 65 5.65 4.15 14.21
CA LEU A 65 5.80 5.32 15.05
C LEU A 65 4.74 5.27 16.15
N SER A 66 5.17 5.22 17.41
CA SER A 66 4.29 5.26 18.57
C SER A 66 5.03 5.86 19.77
N ALA A 67 4.33 6.13 20.87
CA ALA A 67 4.94 6.64 22.10
C ALA A 67 5.99 5.67 22.71
N ASN A 68 5.86 4.37 22.45
CA ASN A 68 6.73 3.35 23.07
C ASN A 68 7.81 2.83 22.14
N GLU A 69 7.61 2.93 20.82
CA GLU A 69 8.48 2.32 19.82
C GLU A 69 8.50 3.16 18.53
N THR A 70 9.68 3.31 17.97
CA THR A 70 9.91 3.90 16.65
C THR A 70 10.81 2.96 15.85
N VAL A 71 10.31 2.44 14.73
CA VAL A 71 11.06 1.52 13.84
C VAL A 71 11.15 2.14 12.46
N ARG A 72 12.39 2.34 11.99
CA ARG A 72 12.71 2.87 10.65
C ARG A 72 12.09 4.23 10.31
N MET A 73 11.65 4.97 11.31
CA MET A 73 11.16 6.35 11.25
C MET A 73 12.14 7.27 12.00
N ASP A 74 12.06 8.59 11.78
CA ASP A 74 12.79 9.57 12.59
C ASP A 74 12.22 9.62 14.02
N ALA A 75 13.08 9.42 15.01
CA ALA A 75 12.73 9.48 16.44
C ALA A 75 12.35 10.88 16.93
N GLY A 76 12.60 11.92 16.14
CA GLY A 76 12.16 13.29 16.41
C GLY A 76 10.71 13.60 16.04
N LEU A 77 10.01 12.68 15.37
CA LEU A 77 8.61 12.89 14.99
C LEU A 77 7.68 12.87 16.22
N ALA A 78 6.78 13.86 16.27
CA ALA A 78 5.80 13.96 17.35
C ALA A 78 4.80 12.79 17.31
N THR A 79 4.53 12.21 18.48
CA THR A 79 3.51 11.15 18.66
C THR A 79 2.24 11.67 19.30
N VAL A 80 2.16 12.99 19.52
CA VAL A 80 0.98 13.71 20.00
C VAL A 80 0.76 14.88 19.05
N ILE A 81 -0.46 14.99 18.56
CA ILE A 81 -0.89 16.05 17.64
C ILE A 81 -1.73 17.05 18.43
N GLU A 82 -1.37 18.33 18.38
CA GLU A 82 -2.08 19.45 19.02
C GLU A 82 -3.38 19.79 18.26
N ALA A 83 -4.25 18.79 18.12
CA ALA A 83 -5.55 18.89 17.48
C ALA A 83 -6.48 17.80 18.01
N ASN A 84 -7.78 18.08 17.98
CA ASN A 84 -8.77 17.13 18.46
C ASN A 84 -8.84 15.90 17.54
N ILE A 85 -9.31 14.78 18.09
CA ILE A 85 -9.31 13.50 17.36
C ILE A 85 -10.15 13.52 16.09
N SER A 86 -11.20 14.34 16.02
CA SER A 86 -12.03 14.46 14.81
C SER A 86 -11.23 15.08 13.66
N GLU A 87 -10.45 16.13 13.93
CA GLU A 87 -9.61 16.80 12.92
C GLU A 87 -8.48 15.87 12.43
N VAL A 88 -7.84 15.16 13.37
CA VAL A 88 -6.81 14.16 13.04
C VAL A 88 -7.39 13.01 12.23
N TRP A 89 -8.59 12.54 12.58
CA TRP A 89 -9.27 11.49 11.84
C TRP A 89 -9.68 11.93 10.42
N ASP A 90 -10.20 13.15 10.28
CA ASP A 90 -10.56 13.70 8.97
C ASP A 90 -9.32 13.84 8.06
N ALA A 91 -8.17 14.27 8.62
CA ALA A 91 -6.91 14.31 7.88
C ALA A 91 -6.39 12.93 7.49
N TRP A 92 -6.51 11.93 8.37
CA TRP A 92 -6.22 10.54 8.02
C TRP A 92 -7.08 10.05 6.86
N MET A 93 -8.39 10.29 6.92
CA MET A 93 -9.32 9.87 5.87
C MET A 93 -8.99 10.54 4.53
N ALA A 94 -8.77 11.86 4.53
CA ALA A 94 -8.40 12.60 3.34
C ALA A 94 -7.07 12.11 2.74
N TRP A 95 -6.02 11.99 3.57
CA TRP A 95 -4.72 11.49 3.11
C TRP A 95 -4.83 10.06 2.59
N SER A 96 -5.60 9.21 3.27
CA SER A 96 -5.79 7.82 2.86
C SER A 96 -6.49 7.72 1.51
N ASP A 97 -7.49 8.55 1.25
CA ASP A 97 -8.23 8.55 0.00
C ASP A 97 -7.38 9.12 -1.15
N ASP A 98 -6.60 10.17 -0.89
CA ASP A 98 -5.64 10.74 -1.85
C ASP A 98 -4.53 9.76 -2.26
N ASN A 99 -4.24 8.77 -1.42
CA ASN A 99 -3.24 7.73 -1.65
C ASN A 99 -3.86 6.38 -2.10
N ASP A 100 -5.15 6.34 -2.44
CA ASP A 100 -5.86 5.15 -2.95
C ASP A 100 -5.76 3.91 -2.03
N LEU A 101 -5.70 4.12 -0.71
CA LEU A 101 -5.68 3.03 0.26
C LEU A 101 -7.04 2.30 0.25
N ARG A 102 -6.99 0.97 0.31
CA ARG A 102 -8.18 0.12 0.30
C ARG A 102 -8.62 -0.16 1.73
N GLY A 103 -9.87 0.13 2.06
CA GLY A 103 -10.43 -0.17 3.38
C GLY A 103 -10.42 -1.67 3.70
N SER A 104 -9.99 -2.03 4.91
CA SER A 104 -10.10 -3.39 5.43
C SER A 104 -10.82 -3.47 6.78
N HIS A 105 -10.62 -2.51 7.69
CA HIS A 105 -11.34 -2.45 8.96
C HIS A 105 -11.28 -1.05 9.57
N GLU A 106 -12.35 -0.61 10.20
CA GLU A 106 -12.45 0.66 10.95
C GLU A 106 -13.26 0.38 12.22
N ASP A 107 -12.78 0.89 13.35
CA ASP A 107 -13.49 0.78 14.63
C ASP A 107 -13.35 2.07 15.43
N VAL A 108 -14.37 2.37 16.22
CA VAL A 108 -14.39 3.49 17.17
C VAL A 108 -14.76 2.92 18.53
N GLU A 109 -13.79 2.86 19.44
CA GLU A 109 -13.99 2.26 20.76
C GLU A 109 -14.81 3.17 21.68
N GLU A 110 -15.36 2.61 22.77
CA GLU A 110 -16.21 3.33 23.73
C GLU A 110 -15.50 4.55 24.37
N GLY A 111 -14.16 4.55 24.40
CA GLY A 111 -13.33 5.67 24.86
C GLY A 111 -13.13 6.80 23.84
N GLY A 112 -13.71 6.69 22.64
CA GLY A 112 -13.50 7.61 21.53
C GLY A 112 -12.16 7.41 20.83
N GLU A 113 -11.53 6.25 20.99
CA GLU A 113 -10.32 5.88 20.24
C GLU A 113 -10.72 5.47 18.82
N HIS A 114 -9.94 5.91 17.84
CA HIS A 114 -10.18 5.60 16.44
C HIS A 114 -9.11 4.64 15.92
N PHE A 115 -9.53 3.50 15.42
CA PHE A 115 -8.67 2.49 14.81
C PHE A 115 -9.01 2.33 13.33
N SER A 116 -7.99 2.24 12.47
CA SER A 116 -8.18 1.87 11.08
C SER A 116 -7.07 0.96 10.58
N HIS A 117 -7.46 -0.09 9.87
CA HIS A 117 -6.60 -0.87 9.00
C HIS A 117 -7.02 -0.64 7.56
N ARG A 118 -6.05 -0.26 6.73
CA ARG A 118 -6.17 -0.12 5.29
C ARG A 118 -4.99 -0.76 4.57
N VAL A 119 -5.13 -0.96 3.26
CA VAL A 119 -4.14 -1.63 2.42
C VAL A 119 -3.66 -0.71 1.30
N ALA A 120 -2.37 -0.39 1.32
CA ALA A 120 -1.71 0.31 0.22
C ALA A 120 -1.20 -0.70 -0.81
N ILE A 121 -1.25 -0.36 -2.10
CA ILE A 121 -0.76 -1.22 -3.18
C ILE A 121 0.40 -0.52 -3.87
N THR A 122 1.61 -1.07 -3.74
CA THR A 122 2.81 -0.47 -4.33
C THR A 122 2.73 -0.35 -5.86
N PRO A 123 3.35 0.68 -6.46
CA PRO A 123 3.37 0.83 -7.90
C PRO A 123 4.16 -0.31 -8.56
N PHE A 124 3.81 -0.63 -9.81
CA PHE A 124 4.44 -1.65 -10.68
C PHE A 124 4.32 -3.10 -10.21
N TRP A 125 4.81 -3.45 -9.03
CA TRP A 125 4.77 -4.82 -8.50
C TRP A 125 3.51 -5.15 -7.71
N ARG A 126 2.75 -4.14 -7.27
CA ARG A 126 1.45 -4.32 -6.60
C ARG A 126 1.52 -5.15 -5.31
N PHE A 127 2.65 -5.07 -4.58
CA PHE A 127 2.72 -5.62 -3.23
C PHE A 127 1.69 -4.93 -2.33
N PRO A 128 0.88 -5.70 -1.58
CA PRO A 128 0.01 -5.16 -0.55
C PRO A 128 0.82 -4.89 0.72
N ASP A 129 0.73 -3.64 1.17
CA ASP A 129 1.28 -3.18 2.43
C ASP A 129 0.11 -2.84 3.36
N ASP A 130 0.17 -3.32 4.59
CA ASP A 130 -0.77 -2.91 5.63
C ASP A 130 -0.39 -1.51 6.11
N VAL A 131 -1.41 -0.68 6.33
CA VAL A 131 -1.31 0.62 6.98
C VAL A 131 -2.31 0.59 8.13
N VAL A 132 -1.82 0.70 9.35
CA VAL A 132 -2.65 0.66 10.56
C VAL A 132 -2.42 1.92 11.36
N VAL A 133 -3.50 2.55 11.79
CA VAL A 133 -3.48 3.74 12.65
C VAL A 133 -4.33 3.52 13.88
N LEU A 134 -3.87 4.07 15.00
CA LEU A 134 -4.63 4.18 16.24
C LEU A 134 -4.47 5.61 16.76
N PHE A 135 -5.60 6.28 16.97
CA PHE A 135 -5.65 7.62 17.54
C PHE A 135 -6.40 7.58 18.86
N VAL A 136 -5.80 8.15 19.90
CA VAL A 136 -6.32 8.15 21.27
C VAL A 136 -6.49 9.60 21.73
N PRO A 137 -7.69 10.02 22.15
CA PRO A 137 -7.93 11.40 22.59
C PRO A 137 -7.18 11.70 23.90
N GLN A 138 -6.54 12.87 23.98
CA GLN A 138 -5.82 13.38 25.15
C GLN A 138 -6.30 14.79 25.53
N GLY A 139 -7.61 14.94 25.76
CA GLY A 139 -8.23 16.25 25.96
C GLY A 139 -8.43 16.93 24.62
N ASP A 140 -7.75 18.06 24.40
CA ASP A 140 -7.79 18.80 23.13
C ASP A 140 -6.76 18.27 22.12
N ASP A 141 -5.82 17.43 22.57
CA ASP A 141 -4.78 16.82 21.76
C ASP A 141 -5.12 15.36 21.40
N THR A 142 -4.37 14.78 20.47
CA THR A 142 -4.54 13.38 20.04
C THR A 142 -3.20 12.66 20.03
N ALA A 143 -3.08 11.56 20.78
CA ALA A 143 -1.94 10.66 20.65
C ALA A 143 -2.10 9.76 19.43
N ILE A 144 -1.02 9.58 18.67
CA ILE A 144 -1.02 8.79 17.45
C ILE A 144 -0.07 7.59 17.56
N ALA A 145 -0.51 6.47 16.99
CA ALA A 145 0.34 5.33 16.68
C ALA A 145 0.11 4.93 15.22
N LEU A 146 1.20 4.81 14.46
CA LEU A 146 1.23 4.53 13.05
C LEU A 146 2.05 3.28 12.79
N TYR A 147 1.58 2.44 11.89
CA TYR A 147 2.25 1.22 11.48
C TYR A 147 2.09 1.04 9.98
N SER A 148 3.17 0.63 9.31
CA SER A 148 3.08 0.18 7.93
C SER A 148 4.08 -0.93 7.61
N ALA A 149 3.60 -2.00 6.97
CA ALA A 149 4.44 -3.13 6.63
C ALA A 149 3.99 -3.86 5.38
N SER A 150 4.96 -4.31 4.59
CA SER A 150 4.71 -5.21 3.46
C SER A 150 4.39 -6.61 3.96
N ARG A 151 3.36 -7.25 3.38
CA ARG A 151 2.99 -8.64 3.74
C ARG A 151 3.98 -9.67 3.24
N LEU A 152 4.76 -9.29 2.23
CA LEU A 152 5.73 -10.14 1.56
C LEU A 152 7.08 -9.44 1.49
N GLY A 153 8.12 -10.26 1.33
CA GLY A 153 9.49 -9.79 1.17
C GLY A 153 10.16 -9.46 2.49
N GLN A 154 11.46 -9.18 2.41
CA GLN A 154 12.29 -8.80 3.56
C GLN A 154 12.59 -7.30 3.56
N SER A 155 12.38 -6.63 2.42
CA SER A 155 12.60 -5.20 2.25
C SER A 155 11.48 -4.55 1.45
N ASP A 156 11.16 -3.31 1.79
CA ASP A 156 10.19 -2.44 1.13
C ASP A 156 10.82 -1.31 0.30
N LEU A 157 12.16 -1.28 0.18
CA LEU A 157 12.92 -0.21 -0.50
C LEU A 157 12.64 1.21 0.03
N GLY A 158 12.21 1.35 1.29
CA GLY A 158 11.89 2.64 1.91
C GLY A 158 10.43 3.05 1.76
N VAL A 159 9.60 2.28 1.06
CA VAL A 159 8.22 2.67 0.77
C VAL A 159 7.37 2.84 2.04
N ASN A 160 7.51 1.95 3.03
CA ASN A 160 6.74 2.05 4.28
C ASN A 160 7.15 3.25 5.15
N PRO A 161 8.44 3.52 5.42
CA PRO A 161 8.82 4.72 6.15
C PRO A 161 8.44 6.01 5.40
N ASP A 162 8.70 6.11 4.08
CA ASP A 162 8.31 7.29 3.28
C ASP A 162 6.79 7.55 3.36
N ARG A 163 5.99 6.47 3.37
CA ARG A 163 4.54 6.56 3.53
C ARG A 163 4.15 7.12 4.90
N LEU A 164 4.75 6.59 5.96
CA LEU A 164 4.45 7.05 7.31
C LEU A 164 4.93 8.48 7.55
N GLU A 165 6.03 8.91 6.93
CA GLU A 165 6.50 10.30 6.97
C GLU A 165 5.51 11.23 6.25
N SER A 166 5.02 10.83 5.07
CA SER A 166 3.98 11.56 4.34
C SER A 166 2.68 11.67 5.14
N LEU A 167 2.23 10.56 5.75
CA LEU A 167 1.06 10.55 6.62
C LEU A 167 1.26 11.46 7.84
N HIS A 168 2.38 11.33 8.53
CA HIS A 168 2.70 12.15 9.70
C HIS A 168 2.67 13.64 9.37
N ALA A 169 3.26 14.04 8.24
CA ALA A 169 3.23 15.43 7.78
C ALA A 169 1.79 15.93 7.55
N ALA A 170 0.90 15.09 6.99
CA ALA A 170 -0.51 15.44 6.81
C ALA A 170 -1.25 15.60 8.15
N LEU A 171 -0.96 14.75 9.13
CA LEU A 171 -1.56 14.84 10.47
C LEU A 171 -1.06 16.07 11.24
N VAL A 172 0.24 16.39 11.17
CA VAL A 172 0.77 17.60 11.84
C VAL A 172 0.25 18.88 11.20
N ALA A 173 -0.02 18.88 9.89
CA ALA A 173 -0.53 20.05 9.19
C ALA A 173 -1.88 20.55 9.74
N VAL A 174 -2.69 19.69 10.39
CA VAL A 174 -3.96 20.13 11.00
C VAL A 174 -3.76 21.08 12.18
N GLN A 175 -2.66 20.94 12.92
CA GLN A 175 -2.33 21.83 14.05
C GLN A 175 -2.17 23.29 13.61
N ALA A 176 -1.72 23.51 12.37
CA ALA A 176 -1.53 24.86 11.83
C ALA A 176 -2.87 25.54 11.47
N THR A 177 -3.97 24.81 11.50
CA THR A 177 -5.31 25.27 11.11
C THR A 177 -6.33 25.30 12.25
N SER A 178 -6.00 24.69 13.39
CA SER A 178 -6.84 24.62 14.60
C SER A 178 -6.74 25.87 15.49
#